data_AF-A0A355FUJ6-F1
#
_entry.id   AF-A0A355FUJ6-F1
#
_cell.length_a   1.000
_cell.length_b   1.000
_cell.length_c   1.000
_cell.angle_alpha   90.00
_cell.angle_beta   90.00
_cell.angle_gamma   90.00
#
_symmetry.space_group_name_H-M   'P 1'
#
loop_
_entity.id
_entity.type
_entity.pdbx_description
1 polymer ?
#
loop_
_entity_poly.entity_id
_entity_poly.type
_entity_poly.pdbx_seq_one_letter_code
_entity_poly.pdbx_strand_id
1 'polypeptide(L)'
;MFALYLYSAPAAFAQCDGVELTIELTYDNWPEESSWSLMDASGAEVAAGDAYSSGALAADGSTETIVACVANDACYSLTVSDAYGDGGTDYSVTDADGNTLAAAVGWYGDSSSSDFCVGTVVVPGCTDE
;
A
#
# COMPACT_ATOMS: atom_id res chain seq x y z
N MET A 1 -28.93 36.33 3.21
CA MET A 1 -28.03 35.88 2.15
C MET A 1 -26.98 35.00 2.81
N PHE A 2 -27.30 33.71 2.96
CA PHE A 2 -26.38 32.71 3.50
C PHE A 2 -25.92 31.89 2.30
N ALA A 3 -24.62 32.00 1.97
CA ALA A 3 -24.02 31.23 0.90
C ALA A 3 -23.98 29.76 1.33
N LEU A 4 -24.65 28.92 0.53
CA LEU A 4 -24.56 27.48 0.60
C LEU A 4 -23.15 27.11 0.12
N TYR A 5 -22.26 26.74 1.03
CA TYR A 5 -21.02 26.08 0.64
C TYR A 5 -21.38 24.66 0.22
N LEU A 6 -21.64 24.48 -1.07
CA LEU A 6 -21.47 23.19 -1.71
C LEU A 6 -19.98 22.88 -1.60
N TYR A 7 -19.57 22.13 -0.57
CA TYR A 7 -18.37 21.31 -0.68
C TYR A 7 -18.75 20.19 -1.64
N SER A 8 -18.89 20.54 -2.92
CA SER A 8 -18.76 19.57 -3.98
C SER A 8 -17.32 19.09 -3.86
N ALA A 9 -17.12 17.98 -3.15
CA ALA A 9 -15.98 17.14 -3.44
C ALA A 9 -16.02 16.98 -4.97
N PRO A 10 -15.07 17.54 -5.72
CA PRO A 10 -15.00 17.21 -7.14
C PRO A 10 -14.92 15.70 -7.14
N ALA A 11 -15.77 15.04 -7.93
CA ALA A 11 -15.57 13.64 -8.25
C ALA A 11 -14.07 13.49 -8.52
N ALA A 12 -13.39 12.74 -7.65
CA ALA A 12 -11.99 12.47 -7.78
C ALA A 12 -11.85 11.90 -9.18
N PHE A 13 -11.30 12.70 -10.10
CA PHE A 13 -10.88 12.20 -11.38
C PHE A 13 -9.95 11.05 -11.02
N ALA A 14 -10.28 9.83 -11.46
CA ALA A 14 -9.42 8.67 -11.28
C ALA A 14 -7.98 9.13 -11.58
N GLN A 15 -7.11 9.13 -10.56
CA GLN A 15 -5.78 9.73 -10.66
C GLN A 15 -4.87 8.91 -11.59
N CYS A 16 -5.41 7.83 -12.16
CA CYS A 16 -4.83 6.94 -13.15
C CYS A 16 -5.90 6.14 -13.91
N ASP A 17 -5.48 5.52 -15.02
CA ASP A 17 -6.29 4.64 -15.90
C ASP A 17 -6.73 3.31 -15.25
N GLY A 18 -6.70 3.20 -13.92
CA GLY A 18 -6.94 1.96 -13.16
C GLY A 18 -7.58 2.19 -11.80
N VAL A 19 -7.32 1.27 -10.87
CA VAL A 19 -7.75 1.40 -9.47
C VAL A 19 -6.63 2.07 -8.67
N GLU A 20 -7.02 3.05 -7.86
CA GLU A 20 -6.12 3.70 -6.93
C GLU A 20 -6.00 2.87 -5.64
N LEU A 21 -4.76 2.59 -5.25
CA LEU A 21 -4.41 1.98 -3.98
C LEU A 21 -3.70 3.01 -3.11
N THR A 22 -4.08 3.06 -1.84
CA THR A 22 -3.35 3.79 -0.81
C THR A 22 -2.57 2.79 0.03
N ILE A 23 -1.25 2.89 -0.01
CA ILE A 23 -0.32 2.13 0.82
C ILE A 23 0.16 3.07 1.93
N GLU A 24 -0.14 2.73 3.18
CA GLU A 24 0.36 3.44 4.35
C GLU A 24 1.46 2.61 4.98
N LEU A 25 2.63 3.21 5.20
CA LEU A 25 3.78 2.62 5.87
C LEU A 25 4.03 3.40 7.16
N THR A 26 4.08 2.72 8.30
CA THR A 26 4.47 3.32 9.58
C THR A 26 5.79 2.69 10.01
N TYR A 27 6.84 3.49 9.95
CA TYR A 27 8.19 3.07 10.29
C TYR A 27 8.35 2.86 11.80
N ASP A 28 9.31 2.05 12.19
CA ASP A 28 9.75 1.93 13.57
C ASP A 28 10.82 2.99 13.91
N ASN A 29 11.71 2.71 14.86
CA ASN A 29 12.76 3.65 15.24
C ASN A 29 13.97 3.64 14.29
N TRP A 30 13.98 2.78 13.28
CA TRP A 30 15.08 2.61 12.31
C TRP A 30 14.54 2.58 10.86
N PRO A 31 13.92 3.69 10.40
CA PRO A 31 13.38 3.77 9.05
C PRO A 31 14.41 3.44 7.96
N GLU A 32 15.70 3.70 8.19
CA GLU A 32 16.76 3.45 7.21
C GLU A 32 16.92 1.98 6.77
N GLU A 33 16.32 1.06 7.52
CA GLU A 33 16.35 -0.39 7.29
C GLU A 33 15.18 -0.84 6.42
N SER A 34 14.19 0.03 6.23
CA SER A 34 12.91 -0.30 5.63
C SER A 34 12.86 -0.06 4.13
N SER A 35 12.43 -1.09 3.39
CA SER A 35 12.16 -1.03 1.95
C SER A 35 10.89 -1.78 1.58
N TRP A 36 10.28 -1.43 0.46
CA TRP A 36 9.04 -2.06 0.01
C TRP A 36 9.00 -2.21 -1.51
N SER A 37 8.25 -3.21 -1.97
CA SER A 37 7.99 -3.45 -3.38
C SER A 37 6.59 -4.01 -3.59
N LEU A 38 5.94 -3.53 -4.65
CA LEU A 38 4.64 -3.97 -5.13
C LEU A 38 4.84 -4.65 -6.48
N MET A 39 4.54 -5.93 -6.55
CA MET A 39 4.67 -6.76 -7.74
C MET A 39 3.29 -7.15 -8.26
N ASP A 40 3.13 -7.24 -9.58
CA ASP A 40 1.95 -7.85 -10.19
C ASP A 40 2.03 -9.39 -10.21
N ALA A 41 0.93 -10.04 -10.56
CA ALA A 41 0.85 -11.51 -10.63
C ALA A 41 1.81 -12.16 -11.64
N SER A 42 2.41 -11.39 -12.57
CA SER A 42 3.43 -11.88 -13.50
C SER A 42 4.85 -11.78 -12.94
N GLY A 43 5.00 -11.18 -11.75
CA GLY A 43 6.28 -10.86 -11.12
C GLY A 43 6.92 -9.58 -11.67
N ALA A 44 6.16 -8.72 -12.35
CA ALA A 44 6.64 -7.43 -12.77
C ALA A 44 6.45 -6.39 -11.66
N GLU A 45 7.46 -5.55 -11.46
CA GLU A 45 7.43 -4.46 -10.48
C GLU A 45 6.48 -3.36 -10.94
N VAL A 46 5.47 -3.07 -10.11
CA VAL A 46 4.49 -2.00 -10.32
C VAL A 46 5.00 -0.72 -9.68
N ALA A 47 5.49 -0.83 -8.44
CA ALA A 47 6.10 0.26 -7.68
C ALA A 47 7.05 -0.33 -6.63
N ALA A 48 8.05 0.45 -6.24
CA ALA A 48 8.95 0.10 -5.14
C ALA A 48 9.48 1.38 -4.51
N GLY A 49 9.99 1.26 -3.30
CA GLY A 49 10.59 2.37 -2.57
C GLY A 49 11.28 1.93 -1.29
N ASP A 50 11.80 2.92 -0.58
CA ASP A 50 12.42 2.78 0.73
C ASP A 50 12.02 3.98 1.59
N ALA A 51 12.57 4.08 2.80
CA ALA A 51 12.30 5.20 3.69
C ALA A 51 12.95 6.54 3.28
N TYR A 52 13.61 6.61 2.11
CA TYR A 52 14.22 7.84 1.60
C TYR A 52 13.35 8.49 0.53
N SER A 53 12.41 9.32 0.96
CA SER A 53 11.57 10.10 0.05
C SER A 53 12.22 11.46 -0.27
N SER A 54 12.34 11.78 -1.56
CA SER A 54 12.92 13.05 -2.05
C SER A 54 14.31 13.39 -1.49
N GLY A 55 15.11 12.37 -1.17
CA GLY A 55 16.46 12.53 -0.62
C GLY A 55 16.53 12.82 0.87
N ALA A 56 15.41 12.69 1.60
CA ALA A 56 15.36 12.76 3.06
C ALA A 56 14.92 11.41 3.62
N LEU A 57 15.56 10.97 4.70
CA LEU A 57 15.14 9.81 5.47
C LEU A 57 13.85 10.14 6.24
N ALA A 58 12.89 9.21 6.26
CA ALA A 58 11.71 9.28 7.11
C ALA A 58 12.11 9.43 8.59
N ALA A 59 11.28 10.10 9.38
CA ALA A 59 11.55 10.23 10.81
C ALA A 59 11.16 8.96 11.56
N ASP A 60 11.82 8.71 12.69
CA ASP A 60 11.52 7.63 13.61
C ASP A 60 10.02 7.63 13.98
N GLY A 61 9.34 6.50 13.82
CA GLY A 61 7.92 6.37 14.13
C GLY A 61 6.97 7.15 13.21
N SER A 62 7.46 7.67 12.07
CA SER A 62 6.63 8.43 11.13
C SER A 62 5.84 7.53 10.19
N THR A 63 4.82 8.12 9.58
CA THR A 63 3.97 7.44 8.60
C THR A 63 4.15 8.09 7.24
N GLU A 64 4.34 7.27 6.21
CA GLU A 64 4.34 7.66 4.80
C GLU A 64 3.14 7.07 4.09
N THR A 65 2.51 7.88 3.23
CA THR A 65 1.38 7.46 2.40
C THR A 65 1.79 7.50 0.94
N ILE A 66 1.72 6.35 0.29
CA ILE A 66 2.02 6.15 -1.12
C ILE A 66 0.71 5.86 -1.86
N VAL A 67 0.52 6.52 -2.99
CA VAL A 67 -0.60 6.25 -3.89
C VAL A 67 -0.07 5.52 -5.12
N ALA A 68 -0.55 4.30 -5.33
CA ALA A 68 -0.19 3.45 -6.46
C ALA A 68 -1.40 3.23 -7.36
N CYS A 69 -1.12 3.08 -8.64
CA CYS A 69 -2.15 2.95 -9.67
C CYS A 69 -2.01 1.61 -10.36
N VAL A 70 -3.02 0.78 -10.20
CA VAL A 70 -2.95 -0.63 -10.58
C VAL A 70 -4.08 -1.01 -11.53
N ALA A 71 -3.90 -2.09 -12.28
CA ALA A 71 -4.95 -2.62 -13.12
C ALA A 71 -6.10 -3.17 -12.27
N ASN A 72 -7.34 -3.00 -12.74
CA ASN A 72 -8.49 -3.67 -12.14
C ASN A 72 -8.50 -5.17 -12.47
N ASP A 73 -9.19 -5.96 -11.66
CA ASP A 73 -9.35 -7.41 -11.82
C ASP A 73 -7.99 -8.15 -11.91
N ALA A 74 -7.04 -7.74 -11.07
CA ALA A 74 -5.69 -8.27 -10.99
C ALA A 74 -5.24 -8.48 -9.53
N CYS A 75 -4.25 -9.36 -9.33
CA CYS A 75 -3.64 -9.60 -8.03
C CYS A 75 -2.22 -9.05 -7.96
N TYR A 76 -1.84 -8.67 -6.76
CA TYR A 76 -0.60 -8.01 -6.42
C TYR A 76 0.00 -8.61 -5.16
N SER A 77 1.30 -8.46 -5.02
CA SER A 77 2.05 -8.84 -3.82
C SER A 77 2.81 -7.64 -3.31
N LEU A 78 2.50 -7.19 -2.10
CA LEU A 78 3.29 -6.16 -1.40
C LEU A 78 4.26 -6.87 -0.47
N THR A 79 5.55 -6.57 -0.65
CA THR A 79 6.61 -7.05 0.25
C THR A 79 7.26 -5.84 0.90
N VAL A 80 7.30 -5.84 2.24
CA VAL A 80 8.00 -4.85 3.07
C VAL A 80 9.13 -5.57 3.78
N SER A 81 10.34 -5.03 3.69
CA SER A 81 11.56 -5.62 4.22
C SER A 81 12.19 -4.72 5.26
N ASP A 82 12.82 -5.34 6.25
CA ASP A 82 13.59 -4.72 7.31
C ASP A 82 15.00 -5.34 7.32
N ALA A 83 16.03 -4.56 7.04
CA ALA A 83 17.35 -5.08 6.67
C ALA A 83 18.06 -5.85 7.80
N TYR A 84 17.74 -5.54 9.06
CA TYR A 84 18.36 -6.17 10.25
C TYR A 84 17.41 -7.13 10.97
N GLY A 85 16.12 -7.09 10.67
CA GLY A 85 15.12 -8.06 11.11
C GLY A 85 14.83 -7.99 12.60
N ASP A 86 15.23 -6.91 13.28
CA ASP A 86 14.98 -6.63 14.69
C ASP A 86 13.79 -5.71 14.92
N GLY A 87 13.06 -5.39 13.85
CA GLY A 87 11.83 -4.64 13.89
C GLY A 87 10.87 -5.00 12.76
N GLY A 88 10.21 -3.97 12.24
CA GLY A 88 9.21 -4.09 11.20
C GLY A 88 8.49 -2.77 10.96
N THR A 89 8.33 -2.42 9.69
CA THR A 89 7.47 -1.34 9.23
C THR A 89 6.05 -1.87 9.11
N ASP A 90 5.16 -1.34 9.93
CA ASP A 90 3.73 -1.62 9.83
C ASP A 90 3.23 -1.10 8.48
N TYR A 91 2.35 -1.86 7.83
CA TYR A 91 1.77 -1.40 6.57
C TYR A 91 0.30 -1.75 6.44
N SER A 92 -0.41 -0.93 5.67
CA SER A 92 -1.77 -1.24 5.20
C SER A 92 -1.96 -0.83 3.74
N VAL A 93 -2.74 -1.61 3.01
CA VAL A 93 -3.15 -1.34 1.64
C VAL A 93 -4.66 -1.20 1.62
N THR A 94 -5.15 -0.07 1.10
CA THR A 94 -6.58 0.21 0.96
C THR A 94 -6.93 0.58 -0.47
N ASP A 95 -8.13 0.20 -0.91
CA ASP A 95 -8.69 0.65 -2.19
C ASP A 95 -9.36 2.02 -2.08
N ALA A 96 -9.79 2.57 -3.22
CA ALA A 96 -10.49 3.86 -3.29
C ALA A 96 -11.85 3.88 -2.55
N ASP A 97 -12.44 2.71 -2.26
CA ASP A 97 -13.67 2.57 -1.49
C ASP A 97 -13.39 2.49 0.03
N GLY A 98 -12.12 2.44 0.43
CA GLY A 98 -11.66 2.36 1.81
C GLY A 98 -11.62 0.93 2.38
N ASN A 99 -11.72 -0.10 1.55
CA ASN A 99 -11.56 -1.48 2.00
C ASN A 99 -10.07 -1.80 2.18
N THR A 100 -9.72 -2.40 3.32
CA THR A 100 -8.38 -2.92 3.56
C THR A 100 -8.18 -4.23 2.80
N LEU A 101 -7.21 -4.24 1.88
CA LEU A 101 -6.88 -5.40 1.05
C LEU A 101 -5.77 -6.25 1.67
N ALA A 102 -4.81 -5.60 2.32
CA ALA A 102 -3.70 -6.24 3.01
C ALA A 102 -3.23 -5.36 4.17
N ALA A 103 -2.73 -5.97 5.23
CA ALA A 103 -2.06 -5.26 6.33
C ALA A 103 -1.15 -6.19 7.11
N ALA A 104 -0.05 -5.66 7.61
CA ALA A 104 0.77 -6.33 8.62
C ALA A 104 1.18 -5.32 9.68
N VAL A 105 1.23 -5.78 10.93
CA VAL A 105 1.64 -4.98 12.08
C VAL A 105 2.57 -5.76 13.00
N GLY A 106 3.50 -5.06 13.63
CA GLY A 106 4.46 -5.60 14.56
C GLY A 106 5.67 -6.26 13.88
N TRP A 107 6.36 -7.09 14.65
CA TRP A 107 7.62 -7.71 14.23
C TRP A 107 7.38 -8.93 13.35
N TYR A 108 7.91 -8.88 12.12
CA TYR A 108 7.88 -9.99 11.14
C TYR A 108 9.27 -10.53 10.73
N GLY A 109 10.35 -10.02 11.32
CA GLY A 109 11.72 -10.39 11.00
C GLY A 109 12.21 -9.59 9.80
N ASP A 110 12.96 -10.24 8.91
CA ASP A 110 13.60 -9.57 7.78
C ASP A 110 12.61 -9.04 6.72
N SER A 111 11.41 -9.64 6.61
CA SER A 111 10.39 -9.21 5.65
C SER A 111 8.99 -9.74 5.96
N SER A 112 7.99 -9.02 5.48
CA SER A 112 6.59 -9.41 5.44
C SER A 112 6.06 -9.24 4.02
N SER A 113 5.34 -10.26 3.54
CA SER A 113 4.76 -10.26 2.19
C SER A 113 3.27 -10.60 2.30
N SER A 114 2.43 -9.80 1.64
CA SER A 114 0.98 -10.00 1.58
C SER A 114 0.49 -9.96 0.14
N ASP A 115 -0.22 -11.00 -0.25
CA ASP A 115 -0.89 -11.09 -1.54
C ASP A 115 -2.34 -10.62 -1.42
N PHE A 116 -2.79 -9.80 -2.35
CA PHE A 116 -4.16 -9.30 -2.40
C PHE A 116 -4.61 -9.09 -3.86
N CYS A 117 -5.92 -9.02 -4.06
CA CYS A 117 -6.50 -8.81 -5.38
C CYS A 117 -7.42 -7.59 -5.38
N VAL A 118 -7.45 -6.90 -6.51
CA VAL A 118 -8.24 -5.70 -6.73
C VAL A 118 -9.31 -6.00 -7.77
N GLY A 119 -10.55 -5.62 -7.50
CA GLY A 119 -11.70 -5.92 -8.36
C GLY A 119 -12.28 -7.31 -8.11
N THR A 120 -13.06 -7.80 -9.07
CA THR A 120 -13.73 -9.10 -9.01
C THR A 120 -12.83 -10.22 -9.52
N VAL A 121 -11.69 -10.42 -8.85
CA VAL A 121 -10.87 -11.59 -9.14
C VAL A 121 -11.55 -12.81 -8.53
N VAL A 122 -12.21 -13.60 -9.38
CA VAL A 122 -12.54 -14.99 -9.05
C VAL A 122 -11.22 -15.73 -8.87
N VAL A 123 -10.71 -15.76 -7.64
CA VAL A 123 -9.67 -16.71 -7.25
C VAL A 123 -10.29 -18.10 -7.43
N PRO A 124 -9.85 -18.92 -8.41
CA PRO A 124 -10.39 -20.25 -8.61
C PRO A 124 -9.90 -21.11 -7.43
N GLY A 125 -10.64 -21.12 -6.32
CA GLY A 125 -10.25 -21.85 -5.12
C GLY A 125 -10.93 -21.41 -3.81
N CYS A 126 -11.53 -20.22 -3.73
CA CYS A 126 -12.24 -19.76 -2.53
C CYS A 126 -13.76 -19.77 -2.73
N THR A 127 -14.31 -20.94 -3.06
CA THR A 127 -15.69 -21.27 -2.71
C THR A 127 -15.60 -22.28 -1.59
N ASP A 128 -15.80 -21.82 -0.35
CA ASP A 128 -16.21 -22.71 0.74
C ASP A 128 -17.43 -23.50 0.28
N GLU A 129 -17.33 -24.81 0.51
CA GLU A 129 -18.29 -25.88 0.25
C GLU A 129 -19.66 -25.71 0.93
#